data_AF-A0A0B2V0M5-F1
#
_entry.id   AF-A0A0B2V0M5-F1
#
_cell.length_a   1.000
_cell.length_b   1.000
_cell.length_c   1.000
_cell.angle_alpha   90.00
_cell.angle_beta   90.00
_cell.angle_gamma   90.00
#
_symmetry.space_group_name_H-M   'P 1'
#
loop_
_entity.id
_entity.type
_entity.pdbx_description
1 polymer ?
#
loop_
_entity_poly.entity_id
_entity_poly.type
_entity_poly.pdbx_seq_one_letter_code
_entity_poly.pdbx_strand_id
1 'polypeptide(L)'
;MSGTQWVDNKRERTRWVDNMSGTQWVDNKRERTRWVDNMSGTQWVDNKRERTRWVDNMSGTQWVDNKRERTRWVDNMSGTQWIDNKRERTQWVDNKRVTI
;
A
#
# COMPACT_ATOMS: atom_id res chain seq x y z
N MET A 1 11.51 11.38 3.10
CA MET A 1 12.62 11.00 2.19
C MET A 1 12.17 11.11 0.75
N SER A 2 12.97 11.69 -0.15
CA SER A 2 12.68 11.69 -1.60
C SER A 2 13.58 10.70 -2.34
N GLY A 3 13.01 9.77 -3.11
CA GLY A 3 13.82 8.85 -3.93
C GLY A 3 13.08 7.61 -4.39
N THR A 4 13.86 6.65 -4.92
CA THR A 4 13.36 5.35 -5.34
C THR A 4 13.80 4.28 -4.36
N GLN A 5 12.85 3.49 -3.85
CA GLN A 5 13.12 2.35 -2.98
C GLN A 5 12.59 1.05 -3.59
N TRP A 6 13.42 0.01 -3.54
CA TRP A 6 13.05 -1.35 -3.91
C TRP A 6 13.17 -2.26 -2.69
N VAL A 7 12.13 -3.06 -2.44
CA VAL A 7 12.17 -4.08 -1.39
C VAL A 7 11.69 -5.41 -1.94
N ASP A 8 12.54 -6.43 -1.82
CA ASP A 8 12.23 -7.81 -2.15
C ASP A 8 12.50 -8.68 -0.92
N ASN A 9 11.44 -9.21 -0.30
CA ASN A 9 11.56 -10.14 0.82
C ASN A 9 10.74 -11.42 0.63
N LYS A 10 11.37 -12.56 0.93
CA LYS A 10 10.65 -13.83 1.05
C LYS A 10 9.64 -13.83 2.20
N ARG A 11 9.95 -13.14 3.30
CA ARG A 11 9.09 -13.00 4.47
C ARG A 11 9.38 -11.67 5.16
N GLU A 12 8.32 -10.91 5.37
CA GLU A 12 8.39 -9.67 6.12
C GLU A 12 7.32 -9.67 7.19
N ARG A 13 7.74 -9.40 8.42
CA ARG A 13 6.81 -9.36 9.54
C ARG A 13 6.06 -8.04 9.54
N THR A 14 6.79 -6.95 9.40
CA THR A 14 6.22 -5.62 9.52
C THR A 14 7.03 -4.65 8.67
N ARG A 15 6.34 -3.89 7.83
CA ARG A 15 6.89 -2.72 7.15
C ARG A 15 6.16 -1.47 7.62
N TRP A 16 6.95 -0.43 7.91
CA TRP A 16 6.47 0.93 8.14
C TRP A 16 7.16 1.84 7.14
N VAL A 17 6.35 2.64 6.45
CA VAL A 17 6.80 3.73 5.59
C VAL A 17 6.14 4.98 6.14
N ASP A 18 6.94 5.98 6.43
CA ASP A 18 6.50 7.25 6.99
C ASP A 18 7.15 8.38 6.18
N ASN A 19 6.34 9.34 5.73
CA ASN A 19 6.78 10.56 5.06
C ASN A 19 7.72 10.30 3.87
N MET A 20 7.24 9.51 2.92
CA MET A 20 7.96 9.19 1.68
C MET A 20 7.44 10.02 0.51
N SER A 21 8.36 10.61 -0.25
CA SER A 21 8.10 11.16 -1.56
C SER A 21 8.90 10.40 -2.64
N GLY A 22 8.28 10.14 -3.78
CA GLY A 22 8.91 9.43 -4.90
C GLY A 22 8.33 8.05 -5.14
N THR A 23 9.18 7.08 -5.46
CA THR A 23 8.75 5.79 -6.00
C THR A 23 9.12 4.65 -5.08
N GLN A 24 8.15 3.80 -4.73
CA GLN A 24 8.39 2.60 -3.96
C GLN A 24 7.90 1.36 -4.71
N TRP A 25 8.76 0.35 -4.77
CA TRP A 25 8.44 -0.98 -5.28
C TRP A 25 8.60 -2.00 -4.17
N VAL A 26 7.59 -2.85 -4.01
CA VAL A 26 7.62 -3.93 -3.06
C VAL A 26 7.17 -5.23 -3.71
N ASP A 27 8.03 -6.26 -3.62
CA ASP A 27 7.67 -7.65 -3.89
C ASP A 27 7.90 -8.49 -2.61
N ASN A 28 6.82 -9.01 -2.00
CA ASN A 28 6.96 -9.97 -0.92
C ASN A 28 6.18 -11.26 -1.15
N LYS A 29 6.83 -12.40 -0.93
CA LYS A 29 6.12 -13.70 -0.88
C LYS A 29 5.15 -13.78 0.31
N ARG A 30 5.49 -13.18 1.45
CA ARG A 30 4.63 -13.12 2.64
C ARG A 30 4.91 -11.84 3.41
N GLU A 31 3.86 -11.06 3.62
CA GLU A 31 3.88 -9.89 4.49
C GLU A 31 2.77 -10.00 5.52
N ARG A 32 3.11 -9.81 6.80
CA ARG A 32 2.09 -9.85 7.85
C ARG A 32 1.44 -8.49 8.03
N THR A 33 2.20 -7.40 8.01
CA THR A 33 1.64 -6.07 8.22
C THR A 33 2.42 -5.04 7.43
N ARG A 34 1.71 -4.22 6.65
CA ARG A 34 2.24 -3.00 6.05
C ARG A 34 1.48 -1.78 6.59
N TRP A 35 2.23 -0.77 7.00
CA TRP A 35 1.73 0.56 7.31
C TRP A 35 2.43 1.58 6.42
N VAL A 36 1.64 2.43 5.79
CA VAL A 36 2.10 3.56 5.00
C VAL A 36 1.39 4.78 5.55
N ASP A 37 2.16 5.75 6.01
CA ASP A 37 1.66 7.05 6.46
C ASP A 37 2.36 8.13 5.63
N ASN A 38 1.58 9.05 5.07
CA ASN A 38 2.04 10.19 4.29
C ASN A 38 2.98 9.80 3.15
N MET A 39 2.40 9.21 2.10
CA MET A 39 3.13 8.91 0.87
C MET A 39 2.70 9.83 -0.27
N SER A 40 3.69 10.42 -0.96
CA SER A 40 3.47 11.17 -2.20
C SER A 40 4.27 10.55 -3.34
N GLY A 41 3.62 10.30 -4.48
CA GLY A 41 4.27 9.73 -5.65
C GLY A 41 3.70 8.37 -6.03
N THR A 42 4.56 7.39 -6.29
CA THR A 42 4.14 6.12 -6.90
C THR A 42 4.49 4.94 -6.01
N GLN A 43 3.51 4.08 -5.73
CA GLN A 43 3.71 2.83 -5.02
C GLN A 43 3.27 1.64 -5.85
N TRP A 44 4.12 0.62 -5.91
CA TRP A 44 3.82 -0.69 -6.48
C TRP A 44 4.00 -1.76 -5.43
N VAL A 45 2.98 -2.59 -5.26
CA VAL A 45 2.98 -3.71 -4.33
C VAL A 45 2.55 -4.98 -5.05
N ASP A 46 3.44 -5.97 -5.10
CA ASP A 46 3.11 -7.36 -5.43
C ASP A 46 3.35 -8.24 -4.20
N ASN A 47 2.28 -8.76 -3.58
CA ASN A 47 2.44 -9.77 -2.55
C ASN A 47 1.66 -11.06 -2.84
N LYS A 48 2.32 -12.22 -2.70
CA LYS A 48 1.58 -13.50 -2.73
C LYS A 48 0.62 -13.65 -1.54
N ARG A 49 0.96 -13.09 -0.38
CA ARG A 49 0.12 -13.11 0.82
C ARG A 49 0.40 -11.87 1.67
N GLU A 50 -0.64 -11.11 1.92
CA GLU A 50 -0.66 -10.00 2.87
C GLU A 50 -1.76 -10.21 3.89
N ARG A 51 -1.45 -10.06 5.18
CA ARG A 51 -2.49 -10.19 6.21
C ARG A 51 -3.18 -8.86 6.48
N THR A 52 -2.43 -7.78 6.54
CA THR A 52 -2.99 -6.48 6.90
C THR A 52 -2.23 -5.37 6.21
N ARG A 53 -2.96 -4.48 5.55
CA ARG A 53 -2.46 -3.22 5.03
C ARG A 53 -3.23 -2.04 5.59
N TRP A 54 -2.48 -1.03 6.02
CA TRP A 54 -2.97 0.28 6.37
C TRP A 54 -2.25 1.32 5.52
N VAL A 55 -3.04 2.18 4.89
CA VAL A 55 -2.57 3.33 4.15
C VAL A 55 -3.33 4.53 4.69
N ASP A 56 -2.58 5.51 5.21
CA ASP A 56 -3.09 6.80 5.65
C ASP A 56 -2.39 7.88 4.84
N ASN A 57 -3.16 8.80 4.26
CA ASN A 57 -2.70 9.92 3.45
C ASN A 57 -1.77 9.50 2.31
N MET A 58 -2.36 9.01 1.22
CA MET A 58 -1.61 8.75 -0.01
C MET A 58 -2.01 9.72 -1.11
N SER A 59 -1.02 10.33 -1.75
CA SER A 59 -1.18 11.18 -2.93
C SER A 59 -0.37 10.65 -4.11
N GLY A 60 -1.02 10.51 -5.26
CA GLY A 60 -0.38 10.05 -6.50
C GLY A 60 -0.95 8.72 -6.97
N THR A 61 -0.09 7.73 -7.22
CA THR A 61 -0.49 6.48 -7.89
C THR A 61 -0.14 5.26 -7.04
N GLN A 62 -1.13 4.39 -6.81
CA GLN A 62 -0.92 3.10 -6.16
C GLN A 62 -1.35 1.96 -7.06
N TRP A 63 -0.49 0.95 -7.14
CA TRP A 63 -0.78 -0.33 -7.76
C TRP A 63 -0.59 -1.45 -6.76
N VAL A 64 -1.58 -2.31 -6.66
CA VAL A 64 -1.57 -3.46 -5.77
C VAL A 64 -1.97 -4.70 -6.55
N ASP A 65 -1.11 -5.69 -6.59
CA ASP A 65 -1.43 -7.07 -6.93
C ASP A 65 -1.20 -7.95 -5.71
N ASN A 66 -2.27 -8.46 -5.09
CA ASN A 66 -2.13 -9.50 -4.09
C ASN A 66 -2.91 -10.76 -4.46
N LYS A 67 -2.24 -11.91 -4.41
CA LYS A 67 -2.97 -13.20 -4.52
C LYS A 67 -3.91 -13.42 -3.34
N ARG A 68 -3.56 -12.94 -2.15
CA ARG A 68 -4.39 -13.01 -0.94
C ARG A 68 -4.11 -11.83 -0.03
N GLU A 69 -5.16 -11.07 0.27
CA GLU A 69 -5.15 -10.01 1.28
C GLU A 69 -6.27 -10.27 2.29
N ARG A 70 -5.98 -10.25 3.59
CA ARG A 70 -7.04 -10.47 4.58
C ARG A 70 -7.75 -9.18 4.96
N THR A 71 -7.02 -8.08 5.10
CA THR A 71 -7.58 -6.82 5.57
C THR A 71 -6.85 -5.66 4.94
N ARG A 72 -7.60 -4.75 4.34
CA ARG A 72 -7.12 -3.46 3.87
C ARG A 72 -7.90 -2.32 4.52
N TRP A 73 -7.16 -1.31 4.93
CA TRP A 73 -7.67 0.01 5.30
C TRP A 73 -6.93 1.06 4.49
N VAL A 74 -7.71 1.94 3.86
CA VAL A 74 -7.22 3.13 3.17
C VAL A 74 -8.00 4.31 3.70
N ASP A 75 -7.29 5.27 4.29
CA ASP A 75 -7.83 6.57 4.68
C ASP A 75 -7.13 7.66 3.87
N ASN A 76 -7.94 8.57 3.33
CA ASN A 76 -7.54 9.74 2.58
C ASN A 76 -6.56 9.45 1.43
N MET A 77 -7.09 8.90 0.34
CA MET A 77 -6.33 8.72 -0.89
C MET A 77 -6.72 9.73 -1.97
N SER A 78 -5.71 10.40 -2.52
CA SER A 78 -5.83 11.31 -3.66
C SER A 78 -5.02 10.80 -4.85
N GLY A 79 -5.63 10.81 -6.03
CA GLY A 79 -5.03 10.31 -7.26
C GLY A 79 -5.59 8.96 -7.70
N THR A 80 -4.74 8.09 -8.23
CA THR A 80 -5.16 6.87 -8.92
C THR A 80 -4.80 5.62 -8.13
N GLN A 81 -5.77 4.71 -8.02
CA GLN A 81 -5.58 3.43 -7.36
C GLN A 81 -6.01 2.28 -8.26
N TRP A 82 -5.13 1.29 -8.39
CA TRP A 82 -5.40 0.02 -9.06
C TRP A 82 -5.17 -1.11 -8.08
N ILE A 83 -6.18 -1.94 -7.89
CA ILE A 83 -6.14 -3.10 -7.00
C ILE A 83 -6.59 -4.33 -7.78
N ASP A 84 -5.69 -5.30 -7.92
CA ASP A 84 -5.99 -6.67 -8.33
C ASP A 84 -5.71 -7.62 -7.15
N ASN A 85 -6.75 -7.85 -6.36
CA ASN A 85 -6.69 -8.82 -5.28
C ASN A 85 -7.52 -10.04 -5.61
N LYS A 86 -6.86 -11.18 -5.89
CA LYS A 86 -7.59 -12.43 -6.20
C LYS A 86 -8.46 -12.90 -5.04
N ARG A 87 -8.06 -12.61 -3.81
CA ARG A 87 -8.82 -12.96 -2.60
C ARG A 87 -8.62 -11.88 -1.55
N GLU A 88 -9.63 -11.04 -1.41
CA GLU A 88 -9.73 -10.05 -0.33
C GLU A 88 -10.87 -10.43 0.62
N ARG A 89 -10.64 -10.37 1.93
CA ARG A 89 -11.70 -10.67 2.91
C ARG A 89 -12.39 -9.43 3.46
N THR A 90 -11.65 -8.34 3.64
CA THR A 90 -12.20 -7.11 4.22
C THR A 90 -11.47 -5.93 3.64
N GLN A 91 -12.22 -4.97 3.13
CA GLN A 91 -11.73 -3.72 2.58
C GLN A 91 -12.51 -2.57 3.20
N TRP A 92 -11.78 -1.57 3.69
CA TRP A 92 -12.32 -0.28 4.10
C TRP A 92 -11.58 0.82 3.33
N VAL A 93 -12.33 1.70 2.70
CA VAL A 93 -11.81 2.87 1.98
C VAL A 93 -12.62 4.07 2.43
N ASP A 94 -11.97 5.00 3.11
CA ASP A 94 -12.51 6.33 3.42
C ASP A 94 -11.77 7.36 2.56
N ASN A 95 -12.47 7.93 1.58
CA ASN A 95 -11.96 9.01 0.76
C ASN A 95 -12.68 10.30 1.17
N LYS A 96 -12.07 11.06 2.08
CA LYS A 96 -12.51 12.42 2.33
C LYS A 96 -12.15 13.29 1.13
N ARG A 97 -13.09 13.46 0.20
CA ARG A 97 -13.06 14.57 -0.75
C ARG A 97 -13.18 15.87 0.06
N VAL A 98 -12.08 16.58 0.24
CA VAL A 98 -12.13 17.99 0.62
C VAL A 98 -12.53 18.75 -0.65
N THR A 99 -13.83 19.01 -0.79
CA THR A 99 -14.34 20.02 -1.73
C THR A 99 -14.29 21.35 -0.97
N ILE A 100 -13.41 22.28 -1.39
CA ILE A 100 -13.48 23.70 -0.99
C ILE A 100 -14.09 24.46 -2.15
#